data_AF-A0A954WUI3-F1
#
_entry.id   AF-A0A954WUI3-F1
#
_cell.length_a   1.000
_cell.length_b   1.000
_cell.length_c   1.000
_cell.angle_alpha   90.00
_cell.angle_beta   90.00
_cell.angle_gamma   90.00
#
_symmetry.space_group_name_H-M   'P 1'
#
loop_
_entity.id
_entity.type
_entity.pdbx_description
1 polymer ?
#
loop_
_entity_poly.entity_id
_entity_poly.type
_entity_poly.pdbx_seq_one_letter_code
_entity_poly.pdbx_strand_id
1 'polypeptide(L)'
;MKKLFLCLLPYFVFAGSVRADIVAYYSFEQPNPFADQTGNGFDAVATPTTNVEIVEGIRGTAARFPGLGATDNPITDDDFLLVPIDDTPGFTVDEDLSISIWIMRNDPQDDIGGGGPDSGADGIYDSLDGTASGIQLFLLPDGTVNGRFDSEEAGFVVVNDPEALEDNFDEDGFAWHHVAYTFDRDDAEALLYVDGELVDAVYAAGEVESAAEGDFIPSQDFWIGRANQHSADSLLDDFALFNHVLTADEVAQIYAGTLSPADFIDSGLLGDFDADGLLTATDIDLLSAAVRDGDMSTKFDVNADGSVNQDDRATWVNELKNTFFGDSNLDGEFNSSDFVTVFTAGEYEDGIANNSTWGEGDWNGDGDFDSSDFVAAFSSGGYEKGTRPAAVVPEPTLSYWIVGLSLVTLSLRRKSVRSEPKPTK
;
A
#
# COMPACT_ATOMS: atom_id res chain seq x y z
N MET A 1 -11.61 -49.02 -15.69
CA MET A 1 -10.54 -48.59 -14.75
C MET A 1 -9.73 -47.48 -15.41
N LYS A 2 -10.09 -46.22 -15.21
CA LYS A 2 -9.24 -45.07 -15.56
C LYS A 2 -9.06 -44.27 -14.27
N LYS A 3 -7.80 -44.15 -13.84
CA LYS A 3 -7.37 -43.52 -12.60
C LYS A 3 -7.51 -42.00 -12.75
N LEU A 4 -8.21 -41.38 -11.80
CA LEU A 4 -8.25 -39.94 -11.61
C LEU A 4 -6.94 -39.56 -10.91
N PHE A 5 -6.12 -38.71 -11.54
CA PHE A 5 -4.95 -38.10 -10.89
C PHE A 5 -5.45 -36.80 -10.25
N LEU A 6 -5.47 -36.78 -8.92
CA LEU A 6 -5.74 -35.60 -8.11
C LEU A 6 -4.43 -34.81 -8.04
N CYS A 7 -4.35 -33.67 -8.73
CA CYS A 7 -3.23 -32.75 -8.61
C CYS A 7 -3.57 -31.77 -7.49
N LEU A 8 -2.91 -31.94 -6.33
CA LEU A 8 -2.88 -30.95 -5.26
C LEU A 8 -1.87 -29.88 -5.69
N LEU A 9 -2.34 -28.66 -5.94
CA LEU A 9 -1.49 -27.47 -6.05
C LEU A 9 -1.48 -26.75 -4.69
N PRO A 10 -0.33 -26.19 -4.27
CA PRO A 10 -0.23 -25.43 -3.03
C PRO A 10 -0.96 -24.09 -3.20
N TYR A 11 -1.78 -23.73 -2.22
CA TYR A 11 -2.37 -22.40 -2.11
C TYR A 11 -1.29 -21.46 -1.53
N PHE A 12 -0.92 -20.43 -2.29
CA PHE A 12 -0.38 -19.20 -1.72
C PHE A 12 -1.55 -18.26 -1.46
N VAL A 13 -1.58 -17.67 -0.28
CA VAL A 13 -2.59 -16.70 0.17
C VAL A 13 -2.01 -15.32 -0.13
N PHE A 14 -2.65 -14.55 -1.01
CA PHE A 14 -2.45 -13.10 -1.06
C PHE A 14 -3.65 -12.45 -0.36
N ALA A 15 -3.35 -11.63 0.66
CA ALA A 15 -4.33 -10.78 1.32
C ALA A 15 -4.65 -9.61 0.38
N GLY A 16 -5.92 -9.41 0.04
CA GLY A 16 -6.36 -8.20 -0.65
C GLY A 16 -6.28 -7.02 0.32
N SER A 17 -5.44 -6.04 0.00
CA SER A 17 -5.35 -4.78 0.73
C SER A 17 -6.62 -3.96 0.46
N VAL A 18 -7.35 -3.62 1.52
CA VAL A 18 -8.35 -2.54 1.47
C VAL A 18 -7.53 -1.27 1.24
N ARG A 19 -7.78 -0.54 0.15
CA ARG A 19 -6.90 0.53 -0.34
C ARG A 19 -6.92 1.73 0.63
N ALA A 20 -6.17 1.63 1.73
CA ALA A 20 -5.75 2.78 2.52
C ALA A 20 -4.75 3.57 1.69
N ASP A 21 -4.90 4.89 1.59
CA ASP A 21 -3.98 5.75 0.82
C ASP A 21 -2.54 5.64 1.35
N ILE A 22 -2.38 5.34 2.64
CA ILE A 22 -1.12 5.02 3.30
C ILE A 22 -1.07 3.54 3.70
N VAL A 23 0.03 2.88 3.38
CA VAL A 23 0.25 1.45 3.59
C VAL A 23 0.93 1.19 4.93
N ALA A 24 1.99 1.93 5.25
CA ALA A 24 2.70 1.83 6.52
C ALA A 24 3.24 3.21 6.93
N TYR A 25 3.29 3.49 8.23
CA TYR A 25 3.82 4.76 8.74
C TYR A 25 4.56 4.55 10.06
N TYR A 26 5.85 4.86 10.07
CA TYR A 26 6.72 4.83 11.24
C TYR A 26 7.07 6.27 11.64
N SER A 27 6.33 6.81 12.62
CA SER A 27 6.57 8.15 13.16
C SER A 27 7.72 8.21 14.16
N PHE A 28 8.22 7.06 14.63
CA PHE A 28 9.23 6.95 15.70
C PHE A 28 8.86 7.58 17.05
N GLU A 29 7.57 7.87 17.25
CA GLU A 29 7.04 8.47 18.48
C GLU A 29 6.91 7.49 19.65
N GLN A 30 7.20 7.99 20.85
CA GLN A 30 6.98 7.24 22.09
C GLN A 30 5.48 7.15 22.43
N PRO A 31 4.99 6.03 23.03
CA PRO A 31 5.75 4.97 23.68
C PRO A 31 6.14 3.78 22.79
N ASN A 32 5.66 3.73 21.54
CA ASN A 32 5.83 2.59 20.64
C ASN A 32 6.53 3.04 19.35
N PRO A 33 7.81 3.41 19.41
CA PRO A 33 8.51 4.07 18.31
C PRO A 33 8.73 3.20 17.07
N PHE A 34 8.50 1.89 17.15
CA PHE A 34 8.68 0.99 16.01
C PHE A 34 7.36 0.44 15.48
N ALA A 35 6.23 0.87 16.05
CA ALA A 35 4.92 0.45 15.58
C ALA A 35 4.55 1.17 14.28
N ASP A 36 3.90 0.42 13.40
CA ASP A 36 3.20 0.96 12.24
C ASP A 36 1.94 1.67 12.72
N GLN A 37 1.91 2.99 12.54
CA GLN A 37 0.85 3.86 13.02
C GLN A 37 -0.43 3.73 12.20
N THR A 38 -0.38 3.14 10.99
CA THR A 38 -1.57 2.93 10.16
C THR A 38 -2.50 1.87 10.76
N GLY A 39 -1.97 0.99 11.60
CA GLY A 39 -2.70 -0.16 12.13
C GLY A 39 -2.80 -1.35 11.17
N ASN A 40 -2.13 -1.30 10.00
CA ASN A 40 -2.11 -2.37 9.01
C ASN A 40 -1.26 -3.58 9.44
N GLY A 41 -0.52 -3.45 10.55
CA GLY A 41 0.17 -4.57 11.20
C GLY A 41 1.61 -4.73 10.74
N PHE A 42 2.17 -3.74 10.05
CA PHE A 42 3.55 -3.75 9.56
C PHE A 42 4.55 -3.29 10.64
N ASP A 43 4.35 -3.69 11.89
CA ASP A 43 5.18 -3.25 13.01
C ASP A 43 6.64 -3.66 12.82
N ALA A 44 7.55 -2.69 12.91
CA ALA A 44 8.97 -2.95 12.85
C ALA A 44 9.48 -3.51 14.19
N VAL A 45 10.42 -4.43 14.11
CA VAL A 45 11.03 -5.10 15.26
C VAL A 45 12.50 -4.73 15.33
N ALA A 46 12.93 -4.23 16.49
CA ALA A 46 14.35 -4.11 16.79
C ALA A 46 14.94 -5.52 17.01
N THR A 47 16.07 -5.80 16.37
CA THR A 47 16.77 -7.06 16.63
C THR A 47 17.34 -7.06 18.07
N PRO A 48 17.69 -8.24 18.62
CA PRO A 48 18.28 -8.34 19.97
C PRO A 48 19.58 -7.53 20.17
N THR A 49 20.22 -7.14 19.08
CA THR A 49 21.54 -6.51 19.00
C THR A 49 21.47 -5.09 18.42
N THR A 50 20.29 -4.63 18.00
CA THR A 50 20.05 -3.30 17.44
C THR A 50 20.31 -2.22 18.50
N ASN A 51 21.12 -1.21 18.15
CA ASN A 51 21.40 -0.05 19.01
C ASN A 51 20.68 1.22 18.56
N VAL A 52 19.53 1.09 17.88
CA VAL A 52 18.69 2.24 17.49
C VAL A 52 18.22 3.02 18.71
N GLU A 53 18.53 4.31 18.75
CA GLU A 53 18.17 5.22 19.84
C GLU A 53 17.01 6.12 19.43
N ILE A 54 16.08 6.41 20.34
CA ILE A 54 15.04 7.42 20.10
C ILE A 54 15.53 8.76 20.65
N VAL A 55 15.61 9.75 19.77
CA VAL A 55 16.18 11.09 20.03
C VAL A 55 15.21 12.19 19.61
N GLU A 56 15.55 13.45 19.81
CA GLU A 56 14.75 14.58 19.30
C GLU A 56 14.78 14.59 17.76
N GLY A 57 13.59 14.60 17.15
CA GLY A 57 13.40 14.53 15.70
C GLY A 57 13.21 15.90 15.03
N ILE A 58 12.81 15.91 13.76
CA ILE A 58 12.38 17.16 13.09
C ILE A 58 11.10 17.67 13.76
N ARG A 59 10.26 16.75 14.22
CA ARG A 59 9.03 16.98 14.97
C ARG A 59 8.86 15.85 15.97
N GLY A 60 8.90 16.16 17.27
CA GLY A 60 8.79 15.10 18.28
C GLY A 60 10.06 14.27 18.37
N THR A 61 9.99 12.97 18.11
CA THR A 61 11.13 12.04 18.25
C THR A 61 11.44 11.25 17.00
N ALA A 62 12.73 11.12 16.69
CA ALA A 62 13.25 10.36 15.55
C ALA A 62 14.02 9.10 16.00
N ALA A 63 14.20 8.16 15.08
CA ALA A 63 15.08 7.01 15.27
C ALA A 63 16.51 7.34 14.78
N ARG A 64 17.49 7.22 15.67
CA ARG A 64 18.90 7.34 15.36
C ARG A 64 19.51 5.97 15.10
N PHE A 65 20.02 5.79 13.89
CA PHE A 65 20.80 4.64 13.46
C PHE A 65 22.28 5.02 13.56
N PRO A 66 23.09 4.31 14.37
CA PRO A 66 24.46 4.73 14.69
C PRO A 66 25.53 4.29 13.68
N GLY A 67 25.12 3.70 12.55
CA GLY A 67 26.03 3.15 11.54
C GLY A 67 26.86 1.95 12.03
N LEU A 68 27.71 1.44 11.13
CA LEU A 68 28.71 0.43 11.49
C LEU A 68 29.92 1.12 12.11
N GLY A 69 30.09 0.99 13.44
CA GLY A 69 31.26 1.49 14.14
C GLY A 69 32.56 0.95 13.53
N ALA A 70 33.29 1.83 12.86
CA ALA A 70 34.61 1.60 12.31
C ALA A 70 35.59 0.84 13.24
N THR A 71 35.95 -0.37 12.82
CA THR A 71 37.09 -1.23 13.25
C THR A 71 36.96 -2.09 14.52
N ASP A 72 37.30 -3.37 14.32
CA ASP A 72 37.87 -4.35 15.26
C ASP A 72 37.02 -4.97 16.39
N ASN A 73 35.69 -4.91 16.31
CA ASN A 73 34.79 -5.81 17.06
C ASN A 73 33.65 -6.22 16.12
N PRO A 74 33.16 -7.49 16.11
CA PRO A 74 31.98 -7.81 15.33
C PRO A 74 30.79 -7.20 16.09
N ILE A 75 30.59 -5.89 15.88
CA ILE A 75 29.26 -5.30 15.93
C ILE A 75 28.48 -6.19 14.97
N THR A 76 27.58 -7.00 15.51
CA THR A 76 26.77 -7.90 14.70
C THR A 76 26.01 -7.02 13.72
N ASP A 77 25.80 -7.53 12.51
CA ASP A 77 25.22 -6.86 11.34
C ASP A 77 23.86 -6.14 11.57
N ASP A 78 23.40 -5.83 12.79
CA ASP A 78 21.99 -5.69 13.16
C ASP A 78 21.55 -4.29 13.64
N ASP A 79 22.27 -3.22 13.31
CA ASP A 79 21.88 -1.83 13.64
C ASP A 79 20.79 -1.28 12.68
N PHE A 80 19.72 -2.06 12.51
CA PHE A 80 18.55 -1.74 11.69
C PHE A 80 17.28 -2.28 12.37
N LEU A 81 16.12 -1.77 11.96
CA LEU A 81 14.82 -2.35 12.30
C LEU A 81 14.37 -3.25 11.16
N LEU A 82 13.64 -4.33 11.46
CA LEU A 82 13.10 -5.18 10.40
C LEU A 82 11.59 -5.38 10.55
N VAL A 83 10.90 -5.43 9.41
CA VAL A 83 9.58 -6.02 9.28
C VAL A 83 9.78 -7.39 8.63
N PRO A 84 9.29 -8.50 9.22
CA PRO A 84 9.42 -9.82 8.60
C PRO A 84 8.87 -9.83 7.18
N ILE A 85 9.48 -10.58 6.26
CA ILE A 85 9.04 -10.64 4.85
C ILE A 85 7.57 -11.04 4.70
N ASP A 86 7.11 -11.97 5.53
CA ASP A 86 5.71 -12.46 5.52
C ASP A 86 4.71 -11.37 5.98
N ASP A 87 5.22 -10.34 6.67
CA ASP A 87 4.50 -9.18 7.19
C ASP A 87 4.96 -7.89 6.49
N THR A 88 5.65 -7.95 5.33
CA THR A 88 6.12 -6.75 4.63
C THR A 88 5.13 -6.35 3.54
N PRO A 89 4.78 -5.06 3.39
CA PRO A 89 3.94 -4.61 2.29
C PRO A 89 4.63 -4.84 0.93
N GLY A 90 3.90 -5.44 -0.01
CA GLY A 90 4.24 -5.47 -1.42
C GLY A 90 3.25 -4.65 -2.23
N PHE A 91 3.65 -4.23 -3.43
CA PHE A 91 2.83 -3.41 -4.33
C PHE A 91 2.58 -4.18 -5.60
N THR A 92 1.32 -4.50 -5.87
CA THR A 92 0.93 -5.21 -7.09
C THR A 92 1.01 -4.30 -8.32
N VAL A 93 0.93 -4.89 -9.51
CA VAL A 93 0.96 -4.16 -10.79
C VAL A 93 -0.18 -3.16 -10.95
N ASP A 94 -1.26 -3.31 -10.19
CA ASP A 94 -2.41 -2.39 -10.20
C ASP A 94 -2.30 -1.28 -9.14
N GLU A 95 -1.20 -1.24 -8.37
CA GLU A 95 -0.94 -0.27 -7.32
C GLU A 95 0.24 0.64 -7.68
N ASP A 96 0.00 1.94 -7.64
CA ASP A 96 1.06 2.94 -7.64
C ASP A 96 1.79 2.94 -6.29
N LEU A 97 2.89 3.69 -6.21
CA LEU A 97 3.73 3.72 -5.03
C LEU A 97 4.25 5.12 -4.75
N SER A 98 4.16 5.55 -3.50
CA SER A 98 5.00 6.65 -3.01
C SER A 98 5.69 6.30 -1.70
N ILE A 99 6.84 6.92 -1.49
CA ILE A 99 7.64 6.77 -0.28
C ILE A 99 7.99 8.17 0.20
N SER A 100 7.86 8.44 1.49
CA SER A 100 8.20 9.73 2.11
C SER A 100 8.99 9.47 3.38
N ILE A 101 10.10 10.20 3.59
CA ILE A 101 10.91 10.06 4.79
C ILE A 101 11.66 11.35 5.09
N TRP A 102 11.82 11.69 6.37
CA TRP A 102 12.77 12.69 6.81
C TRP A 102 14.09 12.02 7.19
N ILE A 103 15.19 12.59 6.71
CA ILE A 103 16.53 12.05 6.94
C ILE A 103 17.45 13.19 7.38
N MET A 104 18.16 12.98 8.49
CA MET A 104 19.32 13.79 8.85
C MET A 104 20.54 12.88 8.88
N ARG A 105 21.43 13.10 7.92
CA ARG A 105 22.67 12.32 7.81
C ARG A 105 23.68 12.78 8.85
N ASN A 106 24.38 11.83 9.49
CA ASN A 106 25.53 12.16 10.31
C ASN A 106 26.76 12.49 9.41
N ASP A 107 27.77 13.19 9.92
CA ASP A 107 28.89 13.68 9.08
C ASP A 107 29.58 12.51 8.35
N PRO A 108 29.61 12.49 7.00
CA PRO A 108 30.19 11.40 6.21
C PRO A 108 31.70 11.20 6.45
N GLN A 109 32.37 12.04 7.27
CA GLN A 109 33.79 11.92 7.57
C GLN A 109 34.19 10.80 8.54
N ASP A 110 33.26 10.17 9.26
CA ASP A 110 33.60 9.17 10.29
C ASP A 110 33.57 7.70 9.83
N ASP A 111 33.24 7.39 8.56
CA ASP A 111 33.31 5.99 8.09
C ASP A 111 34.73 5.58 7.64
N ILE A 112 35.39 4.85 8.51
CA ILE A 112 36.78 4.41 8.38
C ILE A 112 36.84 3.22 7.41
N GLY A 113 37.29 3.51 6.18
CA GLY A 113 38.25 2.65 5.49
C GLY A 113 37.70 1.39 4.84
N GLY A 114 37.15 1.55 3.64
CA GLY A 114 36.97 0.43 2.71
C GLY A 114 36.85 0.93 1.27
N GLY A 115 37.95 1.39 0.65
CA GLY A 115 37.96 2.18 -0.60
C GLY A 115 37.34 1.55 -1.87
N GLY A 116 36.04 1.35 -1.87
CA GLY A 116 35.15 1.19 -3.02
C GLY A 116 34.29 2.44 -3.24
N PRO A 117 33.52 2.50 -4.34
CA PRO A 117 32.65 3.66 -4.64
C PRO A 117 31.55 3.88 -3.58
N ASP A 118 31.13 2.82 -2.88
CA ASP A 118 30.02 2.85 -1.91
C ASP A 118 30.51 2.92 -0.44
N SER A 119 31.79 3.22 -0.22
CA SER A 119 32.35 3.31 1.13
C SER A 119 31.85 4.57 1.84
N GLY A 120 31.14 4.42 2.96
CA GLY A 120 30.42 5.52 3.62
C GLY A 120 29.02 5.79 3.07
N ALA A 121 28.45 4.87 2.27
CA ALA A 121 27.04 4.95 1.90
C ALA A 121 26.16 4.58 3.09
N ASP A 122 25.05 5.30 3.26
CA ASP A 122 24.01 5.01 4.26
C ASP A 122 22.86 4.29 3.57
N GLY A 123 22.59 3.05 3.97
CA GLY A 123 21.42 2.32 3.50
C GLY A 123 20.21 2.69 4.34
N ILE A 124 19.17 3.25 3.73
CA ILE A 124 18.03 3.83 4.45
C ILE A 124 16.89 2.82 4.59
N TYR A 125 16.52 2.13 3.51
CA TYR A 125 15.62 0.99 3.57
C TYR A 125 15.88 0.00 2.45
N ASP A 126 15.46 -1.25 2.66
CA ASP A 126 15.72 -2.34 1.73
C ASP A 126 14.73 -3.49 1.89
N SER A 127 14.09 -3.89 0.80
CA SER A 127 13.24 -5.08 0.71
C SER A 127 13.70 -6.10 -0.35
N LEU A 128 14.88 -5.87 -0.91
CA LEU A 128 15.40 -6.52 -2.12
C LEU A 128 16.63 -7.40 -1.84
N ASP A 129 16.51 -8.70 -2.06
CA ASP A 129 17.65 -9.64 -2.06
C ASP A 129 18.35 -9.65 -3.43
N GLY A 130 19.35 -8.79 -3.56
CA GLY A 130 20.30 -8.77 -4.68
C GLY A 130 19.75 -8.23 -6.00
N THR A 131 19.09 -9.07 -6.80
CA THR A 131 18.48 -8.67 -8.09
C THR A 131 17.09 -9.30 -8.26
N ALA A 132 16.45 -9.67 -7.15
CA ALA A 132 15.07 -10.11 -7.14
C ALA A 132 14.13 -8.89 -7.19
N SER A 133 12.94 -8.99 -6.62
CA SER A 133 11.97 -7.90 -6.55
C SER A 133 12.06 -7.16 -5.22
N GLY A 134 11.71 -5.88 -5.21
CA GLY A 134 11.70 -5.04 -4.01
C GLY A 134 12.12 -3.60 -4.29
N ILE A 135 12.30 -2.86 -3.19
CA ILE A 135 12.61 -1.43 -3.20
C ILE A 135 13.81 -1.14 -2.30
N GLN A 136 14.64 -0.19 -2.69
CA GLN A 136 15.82 0.24 -1.93
C GLN A 136 16.04 1.75 -1.99
N LEU A 137 16.63 2.30 -0.93
CA LEU A 137 17.18 3.64 -0.89
C LEU A 137 18.57 3.66 -0.24
N PHE A 138 19.51 4.31 -0.91
CA PHE A 138 20.85 4.61 -0.40
C PHE A 138 21.15 6.10 -0.50
N LEU A 139 21.93 6.61 0.46
CA LEU A 139 22.62 7.89 0.36
C LEU A 139 24.11 7.64 0.13
N LEU A 140 24.68 8.15 -0.94
CA LEU A 140 26.11 8.01 -1.23
C LEU A 140 26.93 9.11 -0.53
N PRO A 141 28.23 8.89 -0.27
CA PRO A 141 29.11 9.87 0.38
C PRO A 141 29.15 11.26 -0.26
N ASP A 142 28.90 11.34 -1.57
CA ASP A 142 28.85 12.58 -2.33
C ASP A 142 27.50 13.30 -2.25
N GLY A 143 26.56 12.84 -1.43
CA GLY A 143 25.23 13.46 -1.32
C GLY A 143 24.22 12.94 -2.34
N THR A 144 24.59 11.96 -3.16
CA THR A 144 23.63 11.30 -4.07
C THR A 144 22.51 10.64 -3.28
N VAL A 145 21.27 10.94 -3.65
CA VAL A 145 20.07 10.20 -3.21
C VAL A 145 19.76 9.18 -4.30
N ASN A 146 19.78 7.88 -3.98
CA ASN A 146 19.63 6.79 -4.96
C ASN A 146 18.49 5.84 -4.58
N GLY A 147 17.41 5.88 -5.37
CA GLY A 147 16.23 5.03 -5.19
C GLY A 147 16.15 4.01 -6.30
N ARG A 148 15.80 2.78 -5.92
CA ARG A 148 15.71 1.66 -6.85
C ARG A 148 14.45 0.85 -6.61
N PHE A 149 13.78 0.50 -7.69
CA PHE A 149 12.58 -0.34 -7.70
C PHE A 149 12.80 -1.48 -8.70
N ASP A 150 12.89 -2.71 -8.23
CA ASP A 150 12.94 -3.90 -9.08
C ASP A 150 11.60 -4.63 -9.00
N SER A 151 11.03 -4.86 -10.16
CA SER A 151 9.78 -5.60 -10.33
C SER A 151 10.04 -7.09 -10.55
N GLU A 152 9.09 -7.92 -10.11
CA GLU A 152 9.12 -9.35 -10.38
C GLU A 152 8.99 -9.61 -11.89
N GLU A 153 9.98 -10.31 -12.46
CA GLU A 153 10.01 -10.76 -13.85
C GLU A 153 9.99 -9.69 -14.96
N ALA A 154 9.88 -8.39 -14.63
CA ALA A 154 9.63 -7.34 -15.63
C ALA A 154 10.78 -6.33 -15.82
N GLY A 155 11.57 -5.99 -14.79
CA GLY A 155 12.72 -5.07 -14.91
C GLY A 155 12.96 -4.22 -13.66
N PHE A 156 13.82 -3.20 -13.76
CA PHE A 156 14.07 -2.26 -12.66
C PHE A 156 14.22 -0.83 -13.15
N VAL A 157 13.92 0.13 -12.28
CA VAL A 157 14.21 1.54 -12.45
C VAL A 157 15.15 2.01 -11.34
N VAL A 158 16.03 2.95 -11.67
CA VAL A 158 16.77 3.77 -10.71
C VAL A 158 16.43 5.22 -10.97
N VAL A 159 16.08 5.95 -9.93
CA VAL A 159 15.92 7.41 -9.94
C VAL A 159 16.95 7.96 -8.97
N ASN A 160 17.80 8.88 -9.42
CA ASN A 160 18.87 9.40 -8.59
C ASN A 160 19.31 10.80 -8.96
N ASP A 161 19.64 11.58 -7.94
CA ASP A 161 20.25 12.88 -8.11
C ASP A 161 21.59 12.92 -7.34
N PRO A 162 22.74 13.05 -8.03
CA PRO A 162 24.05 13.10 -7.39
C PRO A 162 24.31 14.38 -6.59
N GLU A 163 23.55 15.44 -6.82
CA GLU A 163 23.74 16.75 -6.16
C GLU A 163 22.62 17.03 -5.13
N ALA A 164 21.67 16.09 -4.95
CA ALA A 164 20.46 16.28 -4.13
C ALA A 164 20.73 16.82 -2.71
N LEU A 165 21.79 16.34 -2.07
CA LEU A 165 22.17 16.75 -0.72
C LEU A 165 23.51 17.51 -0.67
N GLU A 166 24.22 17.73 -1.78
CA GLU A 166 25.57 18.36 -1.78
C GLU A 166 25.57 19.79 -1.21
N ASP A 167 24.55 20.58 -1.54
CA ASP A 167 24.48 22.02 -1.22
C ASP A 167 23.59 22.35 0.00
N ASN A 168 22.91 21.36 0.58
CA ASN A 168 21.87 21.58 1.60
C ASN A 168 22.31 21.27 3.03
N PHE A 169 23.60 21.05 3.27
CA PHE A 169 24.13 20.93 4.63
C PHE A 169 24.14 22.29 5.36
N ASP A 170 23.61 22.33 6.58
CA ASP A 170 23.77 23.50 7.48
C ASP A 170 25.26 23.78 7.79
N GLU A 171 25.59 24.96 8.36
CA GLU A 171 26.99 25.32 8.69
C GLU A 171 27.73 24.27 9.54
N ASP A 172 26.98 23.42 10.25
CA ASP A 172 27.47 22.33 11.09
C ASP A 172 27.46 20.94 10.40
N GLY A 173 26.96 20.82 9.17
CA GLY A 173 26.90 19.55 8.43
C GLY A 173 25.66 18.67 8.72
N PHE A 174 24.71 19.17 9.52
CA PHE A 174 23.54 18.41 9.96
C PHE A 174 22.25 19.18 9.65
N ALA A 175 21.57 18.80 8.57
CA ALA A 175 20.25 19.32 8.22
C ALA A 175 19.28 18.15 8.02
N TRP A 176 18.03 18.38 8.40
CA TRP A 176 16.92 17.49 8.04
C TRP A 176 16.55 17.75 6.60
N HIS A 177 16.50 16.68 5.81
CA HIS A 177 15.96 16.70 4.45
C HIS A 177 14.73 15.83 4.37
N HIS A 178 13.73 16.30 3.64
CA HIS A 178 12.60 15.46 3.26
C HIS A 178 12.90 14.83 1.91
N VAL A 179 12.88 13.51 1.83
CA VAL A 179 13.06 12.75 0.58
C VAL A 179 11.76 12.03 0.27
N ALA A 180 11.26 12.19 -0.95
CA ALA A 180 10.11 11.46 -1.43
C ALA A 180 10.32 10.87 -2.83
N TYR A 181 9.88 9.62 -3.01
CA TYR A 181 9.78 9.00 -4.33
C TYR A 181 8.32 8.79 -4.68
N THR A 182 8.00 8.95 -5.95
CA THR A 182 6.69 8.56 -6.49
C THR A 182 6.91 7.71 -7.73
N PHE A 183 6.12 6.66 -7.87
CA PHE A 183 6.09 5.78 -9.03
C PHE A 183 4.65 5.65 -9.49
N ASP A 184 4.35 6.30 -10.61
CA ASP A 184 3.09 6.22 -11.33
C ASP A 184 3.22 5.14 -12.40
N ARG A 185 2.48 4.05 -12.24
CA ARG A 185 2.50 2.92 -13.19
C ARG A 185 1.73 3.25 -14.45
N ASP A 186 0.63 3.97 -14.34
CA ASP A 186 -0.27 4.30 -15.45
C ASP A 186 0.45 5.19 -16.49
N ASP A 187 1.24 6.14 -16.02
CA ASP A 187 2.03 7.04 -16.85
C ASP A 187 3.50 6.59 -17.04
N ALA A 188 3.91 5.49 -16.39
CA ALA A 188 5.28 4.98 -16.36
C ALA A 188 6.30 6.08 -16.02
N GLU A 189 6.08 6.68 -14.85
CA GLU A 189 6.78 7.86 -14.36
C GLU A 189 7.33 7.61 -12.95
N ALA A 190 8.64 7.78 -12.78
CA ALA A 190 9.30 7.66 -11.50
C ALA A 190 9.99 8.99 -11.14
N LEU A 191 9.61 9.61 -10.03
CA LEU A 191 10.07 10.93 -9.62
C LEU A 191 10.79 10.88 -8.28
N LEU A 192 11.77 11.76 -8.11
CA LEU A 192 12.47 12.01 -6.85
C LEU A 192 12.31 13.48 -6.46
N TYR A 193 11.82 13.69 -5.25
CA TYR A 193 11.70 14.99 -4.61
C TYR A 193 12.63 15.09 -3.40
N VAL A 194 13.24 16.26 -3.23
CA VAL A 194 14.02 16.62 -2.05
C VAL A 194 13.57 18.00 -1.58
N ASP A 195 13.28 18.12 -0.28
CA ASP A 195 12.85 19.35 0.37
C ASP A 195 11.65 20.03 -0.33
N GLY A 196 10.70 19.20 -0.78
CA GLY A 196 9.48 19.66 -1.44
C GLY A 196 9.64 20.03 -2.92
N GLU A 197 10.84 19.94 -3.50
CA GLU A 197 11.11 20.25 -4.90
C GLU A 197 11.46 18.98 -5.70
N LEU A 198 11.01 18.91 -6.96
CA LEU A 198 11.37 17.82 -7.88
C LEU A 198 12.83 17.98 -8.31
N VAL A 199 13.67 16.97 -8.04
CA VAL A 199 15.11 17.02 -8.35
C VAL A 199 15.52 16.05 -9.45
N ASP A 200 14.83 14.92 -9.61
CA ASP A 200 15.03 14.01 -10.74
C ASP A 200 13.73 13.34 -11.18
N ALA A 201 13.69 12.92 -12.44
CA ALA A 201 12.52 12.29 -13.04
C ALA A 201 12.90 11.38 -14.20
N VAL A 202 12.35 10.16 -14.18
CA VAL A 202 12.49 9.18 -15.27
C VAL A 202 11.11 8.93 -15.86
N TYR A 203 10.89 9.43 -17.08
CA TYR A 203 9.62 9.31 -17.81
C TYR A 203 9.76 8.35 -18.98
N ALA A 204 8.82 7.40 -19.14
CA ALA A 204 8.63 6.60 -20.36
C ALA A 204 9.95 6.05 -20.96
N ALA A 205 10.92 5.77 -20.09
CA ALA A 205 12.15 5.10 -20.46
C ALA A 205 11.87 3.60 -20.43
N GLY A 206 12.52 2.84 -21.32
CA GLY A 206 12.29 1.39 -21.39
C GLY A 206 12.53 0.65 -20.07
N GLU A 207 13.30 1.25 -19.14
CA GLU A 207 13.52 0.74 -17.78
C GLU A 207 12.29 0.97 -16.87
N VAL A 208 11.68 2.17 -16.88
CA VAL A 208 10.46 2.47 -16.10
C VAL A 208 9.26 1.70 -16.64
N GLU A 209 9.09 1.66 -17.97
CA GLU A 209 8.04 0.87 -18.59
C GLU A 209 8.18 -0.61 -18.21
N SER A 210 9.41 -1.13 -18.16
CA SER A 210 9.67 -2.51 -17.78
C SER A 210 9.39 -2.76 -16.29
N ALA A 211 9.73 -1.83 -15.41
CA ALA A 211 9.43 -1.95 -13.99
C ALA A 211 7.92 -1.83 -13.71
N ALA A 212 7.22 -1.00 -14.48
CA ALA A 212 5.78 -0.79 -14.35
C ALA A 212 4.94 -2.03 -14.68
N GLU A 213 5.48 -2.98 -15.46
CA GLU A 213 4.78 -4.20 -15.88
C GLU A 213 4.73 -5.32 -14.82
N GLY A 214 5.49 -5.22 -13.71
CA GLY A 214 5.57 -6.27 -12.69
C GLY A 214 5.34 -5.79 -11.27
N ASP A 215 5.06 -6.72 -10.36
CA ASP A 215 4.81 -6.45 -8.95
C ASP A 215 6.12 -6.05 -8.23
N PHE A 216 6.06 -5.12 -7.28
CA PHE A 216 7.15 -4.82 -6.33
C PHE A 216 6.91 -5.61 -5.03
N ILE A 217 7.13 -6.93 -5.11
CA ILE A 217 7.05 -7.82 -3.94
C ILE A 217 8.42 -7.88 -3.23
N PRO A 218 8.47 -7.70 -1.90
CA PRO A 218 9.69 -7.91 -1.12
C PRO A 218 10.28 -9.31 -1.35
N SER A 219 11.59 -9.39 -1.52
CA SER A 219 12.32 -10.66 -1.63
C SER A 219 13.16 -10.98 -0.38
N GLN A 220 13.18 -10.07 0.59
CA GLN A 220 13.71 -10.26 1.94
C GLN A 220 12.86 -9.49 2.96
N ASP A 221 13.21 -9.63 4.25
CA ASP A 221 12.65 -8.79 5.31
C ASP A 221 12.86 -7.31 4.96
N PHE A 222 11.89 -6.46 5.29
CA PHE A 222 12.03 -5.02 5.10
C PHE A 222 12.96 -4.44 6.15
N TRP A 223 14.13 -3.98 5.74
CA TRP A 223 15.08 -3.34 6.63
C TRP A 223 14.88 -1.82 6.61
N ILE A 224 14.88 -1.21 7.80
CA ILE A 224 14.86 0.25 8.00
C ILE A 224 16.16 0.61 8.70
N GLY A 225 16.93 1.54 8.13
CA GLY A 225 18.29 1.90 8.55
C GLY A 225 19.37 0.95 8.03
N ARG A 226 19.06 0.14 7.00
CA ARG A 226 20.06 -0.65 6.28
C ARG A 226 19.60 -0.89 4.85
N ALA A 227 20.59 -0.95 3.95
CA ALA A 227 20.41 -1.52 2.64
C ALA A 227 21.69 -2.24 2.19
N ASN A 228 21.55 -3.43 1.60
CA ASN A 228 22.65 -4.37 1.39
C ASN A 228 23.54 -4.50 2.66
N GLN A 229 24.84 -4.24 2.54
CA GLN A 229 25.80 -4.26 3.64
C GLN A 229 26.01 -2.88 4.31
N HIS A 230 25.22 -1.88 3.94
CA HIS A 230 25.39 -0.49 4.35
C HIS A 230 24.34 -0.14 5.42
N SER A 231 24.77 -0.03 6.67
CA SER A 231 23.90 0.48 7.76
C SER A 231 23.90 2.01 7.74
N ALA A 232 22.76 2.61 8.05
CA ALA A 232 22.65 4.06 8.16
C ALA A 232 23.39 4.59 9.39
N ASP A 233 24.24 5.61 9.20
CA ASP A 233 24.64 6.57 10.23
C ASP A 233 23.81 7.85 10.05
N SER A 234 22.54 7.78 10.47
CA SER A 234 21.54 8.82 10.20
C SER A 234 20.43 8.82 11.24
N LEU A 235 19.74 9.93 11.37
CA LEU A 235 18.44 10.01 12.02
C LEU A 235 17.36 9.91 10.94
N LEU A 236 16.39 9.04 11.16
CA LEU A 236 15.20 8.88 10.31
C LEU A 236 13.98 9.31 11.11
N ASP A 237 13.08 10.03 10.45
CA ASP A 237 11.82 10.49 11.03
C ASP A 237 10.69 10.36 10.01
N ASP A 238 9.45 10.21 10.48
CA ASP A 238 8.23 10.22 9.67
C ASP A 238 8.30 9.37 8.37
N PHE A 239 8.70 8.10 8.49
CA PHE A 239 8.84 7.20 7.34
C PHE A 239 7.50 6.59 6.93
N ALA A 240 7.03 6.87 5.71
CA ALA A 240 5.74 6.44 5.20
C ALA A 240 5.82 5.79 3.81
N LEU A 241 4.97 4.79 3.61
CA LEU A 241 4.72 4.09 2.35
C LEU A 241 3.27 4.31 1.94
N PHE A 242 3.03 4.62 0.67
CA PHE A 242 1.71 4.87 0.09
C PHE A 242 1.50 3.98 -1.13
N ASN A 243 0.26 3.57 -1.39
CA ASN A 243 -0.13 2.81 -2.60
C ASN A 243 -0.77 3.72 -3.67
N HIS A 244 -0.46 5.02 -3.61
CA HIS A 244 -0.85 6.03 -4.57
C HIS A 244 0.32 6.98 -4.85
N VAL A 245 0.21 7.75 -5.93
CA VAL A 245 1.17 8.78 -6.30
C VAL A 245 0.89 10.05 -5.49
N LEU A 246 1.82 10.41 -4.58
CA LEU A 246 1.78 11.71 -3.92
C LEU A 246 1.96 12.81 -4.98
N THR A 247 1.08 13.79 -4.97
CA THR A 247 1.20 14.95 -5.84
C THR A 247 2.35 15.85 -5.39
N ALA A 248 2.92 16.64 -6.32
CA ALA A 248 3.93 17.64 -5.99
C ALA A 248 3.46 18.63 -4.89
N ASP A 249 2.17 18.95 -4.84
CA ASP A 249 1.59 19.81 -3.80
C ASP A 249 1.57 19.10 -2.43
N GLU A 250 1.22 17.81 -2.37
CA GLU A 250 1.27 17.02 -1.12
C GLU A 250 2.71 16.86 -0.62
N VAL A 251 3.65 16.56 -1.52
CA VAL A 251 5.08 16.49 -1.16
C VAL A 251 5.57 17.82 -0.59
N ALA A 252 5.25 18.95 -1.25
CA ALA A 252 5.59 20.27 -0.76
C ALA A 252 4.92 20.61 0.59
N GLN A 253 3.68 20.15 0.81
CA GLN A 253 2.96 20.34 2.06
C GLN A 253 3.50 19.46 3.20
N ILE A 254 3.98 18.25 2.92
CA ILE A 254 4.68 17.38 3.88
C ILE A 254 6.01 18.02 4.28
N TYR A 255 6.79 18.52 3.31
CA TYR A 255 8.04 19.24 3.59
C TYR A 255 7.81 20.51 4.44
N ALA A 256 6.85 21.36 4.06
CA ALA A 256 6.43 22.50 4.89
C ALA A 256 5.77 22.05 6.21
N GLY A 257 5.43 20.76 6.26
CA GLY A 257 4.61 20.03 7.22
C GLY A 257 3.38 20.77 7.69
N THR A 258 2.67 21.32 6.71
CA THR A 258 1.24 21.63 6.80
C THR A 258 0.37 20.40 6.54
N LEU A 259 0.98 19.31 6.08
CA LEU A 259 0.43 17.97 5.94
C LEU A 259 1.39 16.99 6.62
N SER A 260 0.89 15.94 7.25
CA SER A 260 1.66 14.83 7.84
C SER A 260 1.25 13.51 7.18
N PRO A 261 2.13 12.51 7.07
CA PRO A 261 1.71 11.15 6.72
C PRO A 261 0.57 10.62 7.61
N ALA A 262 0.50 11.05 8.88
CA ALA A 262 -0.60 10.70 9.77
C ALA A 262 -1.98 11.16 9.27
N ASP A 263 -2.04 12.26 8.49
CA ASP A 263 -3.28 12.78 7.94
C ASP A 263 -3.86 11.87 6.83
N PHE A 264 -3.05 10.95 6.29
CA PHE A 264 -3.48 9.94 5.31
C PHE A 264 -3.92 8.62 5.95
N ILE A 265 -3.67 8.41 7.25
CA ILE A 265 -4.26 7.26 7.97
C ILE A 265 -5.79 7.40 8.00
N ASP A 266 -6.28 8.63 7.89
CA ASP A 266 -7.68 9.02 7.98
C ASP A 266 -8.22 9.61 6.65
N SER A 267 -7.53 9.39 5.52
CA SER A 267 -8.13 9.67 4.20
C SER A 267 -9.08 8.53 3.78
N GLY A 268 -10.13 8.34 4.61
CA GLY A 268 -11.38 7.67 4.28
C GLY A 268 -11.26 6.19 3.94
N LEU A 269 -11.33 5.31 4.95
CA LEU A 269 -11.80 3.95 4.71
C LEU A 269 -13.12 4.04 3.94
N LEU A 270 -13.16 3.54 2.69
CA LEU A 270 -14.35 3.66 1.87
C LEU A 270 -15.53 3.04 2.63
N GLY A 271 -16.57 3.86 2.88
CA GLY A 271 -17.72 3.47 3.69
C GLY A 271 -17.67 3.87 5.16
N ASP A 272 -16.58 4.44 5.67
CA ASP A 272 -16.53 5.07 7.00
C ASP A 272 -17.05 6.52 6.85
N PHE A 273 -18.25 6.78 7.33
CA PHE A 273 -18.95 8.05 7.13
C PHE A 273 -18.92 8.96 8.36
N ASP A 274 -18.56 8.42 9.53
CA ASP A 274 -18.38 9.20 10.76
C ASP A 274 -16.90 9.47 11.11
N ALA A 275 -15.97 8.90 10.33
CA ALA A 275 -14.53 9.07 10.42
C ALA A 275 -13.98 8.60 11.79
N ASP A 276 -14.52 7.48 12.29
CA ASP A 276 -14.01 6.83 13.50
C ASP A 276 -12.97 5.73 13.22
N GLY A 277 -12.70 5.46 11.94
CA GLY A 277 -11.73 4.48 11.45
C GLY A 277 -12.28 3.06 11.38
N LEU A 278 -13.58 2.84 11.62
CA LEU A 278 -14.19 1.52 11.68
C LEU A 278 -15.47 1.46 10.84
N LEU A 279 -15.63 0.43 10.00
CA LEU A 279 -16.94 0.15 9.38
C LEU A 279 -17.88 -0.47 10.42
N THR A 280 -18.77 0.33 10.99
CA THR A 280 -19.71 -0.04 12.06
C THR A 280 -21.18 0.12 11.64
N ALA A 281 -22.10 -0.17 12.56
CA ALA A 281 -23.52 0.05 12.32
C ALA A 281 -23.82 1.54 12.08
N THR A 282 -23.06 2.45 12.71
CA THR A 282 -23.23 3.90 12.54
C THR A 282 -23.08 4.33 11.08
N ASP A 283 -22.13 3.73 10.35
CA ASP A 283 -21.90 4.07 8.95
C ASP A 283 -23.02 3.62 8.03
N ILE A 284 -23.46 2.37 8.15
CA ILE A 284 -24.58 1.88 7.35
C ILE A 284 -25.88 2.60 7.72
N ASP A 285 -26.03 3.09 8.95
CA ASP A 285 -27.12 3.97 9.36
C ASP A 285 -27.04 5.34 8.65
N LEU A 286 -25.84 5.94 8.59
CA LEU A 286 -25.60 7.20 7.88
C LEU A 286 -25.86 7.05 6.37
N LEU A 287 -25.42 5.96 5.76
CA LEU A 287 -25.69 5.66 4.36
C LEU A 287 -27.18 5.41 4.10
N SER A 288 -27.86 4.68 4.97
CA SER A 288 -29.31 4.44 4.87
C SER A 288 -30.10 5.74 4.97
N ALA A 289 -29.71 6.64 5.88
CA ALA A 289 -30.28 7.98 5.97
C ALA A 289 -30.03 8.80 4.70
N ALA A 290 -28.80 8.79 4.15
CA ALA A 290 -28.45 9.48 2.92
C ALA A 290 -29.29 9.02 1.72
N VAL A 291 -29.43 7.70 1.55
CA VAL A 291 -30.27 7.09 0.50
C VAL A 291 -31.73 7.49 0.65
N ARG A 292 -32.27 7.47 1.89
CA ARG A 292 -33.67 7.84 2.18
C ARG A 292 -33.94 9.32 1.96
N ASP A 293 -33.00 10.19 2.32
CA ASP A 293 -33.12 11.64 2.19
C ASP A 293 -32.83 12.13 0.75
N GLY A 294 -32.29 11.25 -0.10
CA GLY A 294 -31.89 11.58 -1.48
C GLY A 294 -30.66 12.49 -1.52
N ASP A 295 -29.74 12.32 -0.58
CA ASP A 295 -28.43 12.97 -0.61
C ASP A 295 -27.65 12.46 -1.82
N MET A 296 -26.98 13.35 -2.54
CA MET A 296 -26.18 13.03 -3.73
C MET A 296 -24.70 13.32 -3.50
N SER A 297 -24.28 13.44 -2.23
CA SER A 297 -22.89 13.65 -1.86
C SER A 297 -22.07 12.45 -2.27
N THR A 298 -20.98 12.70 -3.02
CA THR A 298 -20.10 11.66 -3.56
C THR A 298 -19.47 10.77 -2.50
N LYS A 299 -19.39 11.22 -1.25
CA LYS A 299 -18.92 10.39 -0.14
C LYS A 299 -19.77 9.14 0.08
N PHE A 300 -21.08 9.19 -0.23
CA PHE A 300 -22.00 8.06 -0.05
C PHE A 300 -22.16 7.20 -1.32
N ASP A 301 -21.54 7.60 -2.44
CA ASP A 301 -21.50 6.86 -3.71
C ASP A 301 -20.31 5.91 -3.70
N VAL A 302 -20.42 4.84 -2.91
CA VAL A 302 -19.31 3.90 -2.65
C VAL A 302 -19.11 2.89 -3.78
N ASN A 303 -20.09 2.73 -4.67
CA ASN A 303 -19.96 1.90 -5.87
C ASN A 303 -19.49 2.69 -7.11
N ALA A 304 -19.34 4.02 -6.97
CA ALA A 304 -18.92 4.97 -8.00
C ALA A 304 -19.78 4.94 -9.29
N ASP A 305 -21.08 4.66 -9.18
CA ASP A 305 -22.02 4.65 -10.30
C ASP A 305 -22.63 6.04 -10.60
N GLY A 306 -22.36 7.03 -9.74
CA GLY A 306 -22.84 8.40 -9.84
C GLY A 306 -24.19 8.64 -9.17
N SER A 307 -24.74 7.66 -8.44
CA SER A 307 -26.05 7.72 -7.80
C SER A 307 -26.01 7.11 -6.39
N VAL A 308 -26.27 7.90 -5.34
CA VAL A 308 -26.40 7.37 -3.96
C VAL A 308 -27.74 6.65 -3.81
N ASN A 309 -27.70 5.31 -3.75
CA ASN A 309 -28.90 4.47 -3.78
C ASN A 309 -28.71 3.12 -3.04
N GLN A 310 -29.63 2.17 -3.26
CA GLN A 310 -29.57 0.85 -2.61
C GLN A 310 -28.39 -0.02 -3.08
N ASP A 311 -27.85 0.26 -4.27
CA ASP A 311 -26.65 -0.40 -4.78
C ASP A 311 -25.42 -0.02 -3.94
N ASP A 312 -25.33 1.20 -3.41
CA ASP A 312 -24.29 1.60 -2.45
C ASP A 312 -24.40 0.83 -1.14
N ARG A 313 -25.62 0.66 -0.61
CA ARG A 313 -25.85 -0.14 0.60
C ARG A 313 -25.44 -1.59 0.36
N ALA A 314 -25.73 -2.14 -0.82
CA ALA A 314 -25.30 -3.47 -1.19
C ALA A 314 -23.77 -3.57 -1.26
N THR A 315 -23.07 -2.60 -1.83
CA THR A 315 -21.60 -2.55 -1.86
C THR A 315 -21.02 -2.43 -0.45
N TRP A 316 -21.55 -1.52 0.38
CA TRP A 316 -21.09 -1.36 1.78
C TRP A 316 -21.20 -2.67 2.57
N VAL A 317 -22.35 -3.34 2.52
CA VAL A 317 -22.59 -4.57 3.28
C VAL A 317 -21.77 -5.74 2.73
N ASN A 318 -21.80 -5.95 1.40
CA ASN A 318 -21.26 -7.17 0.80
C ASN A 318 -19.77 -7.11 0.51
N GLU A 319 -19.23 -5.94 0.21
CA GLU A 319 -17.87 -5.75 -0.32
C GLU A 319 -16.98 -5.04 0.69
N LEU A 320 -17.43 -3.93 1.27
CA LEU A 320 -16.62 -3.13 2.21
C LEU A 320 -16.58 -3.80 3.59
N LYS A 321 -17.75 -4.01 4.20
CA LYS A 321 -17.85 -4.68 5.52
C LYS A 321 -17.67 -6.19 5.43
N ASN A 322 -17.88 -6.78 4.24
CA ASN A 322 -17.90 -8.21 4.00
C ASN A 322 -18.78 -8.98 5.01
N THR A 323 -20.03 -8.55 5.15
CA THR A 323 -21.06 -9.23 5.97
C THR A 323 -22.36 -9.44 5.19
N PHE A 324 -23.42 -9.93 5.82
CA PHE A 324 -24.72 -10.21 5.23
C PHE A 324 -25.76 -9.18 5.64
N PHE A 325 -26.73 -8.92 4.75
CA PHE A 325 -27.99 -8.33 5.19
C PHE A 325 -28.64 -9.25 6.22
N GLY A 326 -28.96 -8.69 7.39
CA GLY A 326 -29.45 -9.47 8.54
C GLY A 326 -28.46 -9.60 9.69
N ASP A 327 -27.15 -9.43 9.45
CA ASP A 327 -26.14 -9.45 10.51
C ASP A 327 -26.18 -8.12 11.29
N SER A 328 -26.91 -8.10 12.41
CA SER A 328 -27.21 -6.88 13.15
C SER A 328 -26.10 -6.49 14.13
N ASN A 329 -25.21 -7.44 14.43
CA ASN A 329 -24.10 -7.21 15.35
C ASN A 329 -22.75 -7.04 14.60
N LEU A 330 -22.76 -7.25 13.29
CA LEU A 330 -21.64 -7.12 12.36
C LEU A 330 -20.48 -8.10 12.65
N ASP A 331 -20.78 -9.30 13.15
CA ASP A 331 -19.81 -10.37 13.44
C ASP A 331 -19.43 -11.22 12.20
N GLY A 332 -20.01 -10.91 11.04
CA GLY A 332 -19.78 -11.59 9.77
C GLY A 332 -20.71 -12.79 9.54
N GLU A 333 -21.68 -13.02 10.43
CA GLU A 333 -22.68 -14.07 10.32
C GLU A 333 -24.10 -13.50 10.35
N PHE A 334 -24.99 -14.05 9.53
CA PHE A 334 -26.43 -13.85 9.73
C PHE A 334 -27.04 -15.12 10.32
N ASN A 335 -27.31 -15.11 11.63
CA ASN A 335 -27.82 -16.27 12.36
C ASN A 335 -28.82 -15.87 13.47
N SER A 336 -29.13 -16.81 14.37
CA SER A 336 -30.06 -16.55 15.48
C SER A 336 -29.62 -15.48 16.50
N SER A 337 -28.33 -15.16 16.62
CA SER A 337 -27.83 -14.08 17.50
C SER A 337 -28.36 -12.73 17.06
N ASP A 338 -28.43 -12.48 15.76
CA ASP A 338 -28.94 -11.22 15.18
C ASP A 338 -30.40 -11.01 15.51
N PHE A 339 -31.20 -12.08 15.43
CA PHE A 339 -32.60 -12.00 15.86
C PHE A 339 -32.73 -11.68 17.34
N VAL A 340 -31.83 -12.18 18.19
CA VAL A 340 -31.82 -11.80 19.61
C VAL A 340 -31.49 -10.31 19.76
N THR A 341 -30.54 -9.79 19.00
CA THR A 341 -30.18 -8.35 18.98
C THR A 341 -31.40 -7.50 18.64
N VAL A 342 -32.01 -7.70 17.47
CA VAL A 342 -33.11 -6.83 16.98
C VAL A 342 -34.40 -6.99 17.80
N PHE A 343 -34.76 -8.20 18.25
CA PHE A 343 -35.95 -8.37 19.10
C PHE A 343 -35.75 -7.86 20.53
N THR A 344 -34.51 -7.61 20.96
CA THR A 344 -34.24 -6.96 22.25
C THR A 344 -34.51 -5.46 22.18
N ALA A 345 -34.31 -4.83 21.00
CA ALA A 345 -34.68 -3.42 20.78
C ALA A 345 -36.19 -3.22 20.87
N GLY A 346 -36.98 -4.18 20.36
CA GLY A 346 -38.42 -4.22 20.54
C GLY A 346 -39.21 -3.36 19.56
N GLU A 347 -38.62 -3.06 18.40
CA GLU A 347 -39.19 -2.15 17.39
C GLU A 347 -39.95 -2.88 16.27
N TYR A 348 -39.91 -4.22 16.26
CA TYR A 348 -40.59 -5.03 15.25
C TYR A 348 -42.10 -4.73 15.17
N GLU A 349 -42.55 -4.18 14.04
CA GLU A 349 -43.95 -3.84 13.76
C GLU A 349 -44.59 -2.96 14.87
N ASP A 350 -43.81 -2.04 15.46
CA ASP A 350 -44.29 -1.18 16.55
C ASP A 350 -45.16 0.01 16.06
N GLY A 351 -45.09 0.33 14.76
CA GLY A 351 -45.82 1.40 14.10
C GLY A 351 -45.30 2.81 14.39
N ILE A 352 -44.09 2.93 14.93
CA ILE A 352 -43.32 4.17 15.00
C ILE A 352 -42.51 4.24 13.69
N ALA A 353 -42.42 5.44 13.12
CA ALA A 353 -41.74 5.63 11.84
C ALA A 353 -40.34 6.20 12.06
N ASN A 354 -39.34 5.69 11.34
CA ASN A 354 -37.93 6.11 11.36
C ASN A 354 -37.29 6.02 12.76
N ASN A 355 -37.58 4.96 13.51
CA ASN A 355 -36.94 4.71 14.80
C ASN A 355 -35.94 3.56 14.81
N SER A 356 -35.82 2.79 13.73
CA SER A 356 -34.91 1.66 13.66
C SER A 356 -33.60 1.98 12.95
N THR A 357 -32.50 1.56 13.55
CA THR A 357 -31.16 1.46 12.96
C THR A 357 -30.90 0.06 12.41
N TRP A 358 -29.77 -0.14 11.73
CA TRP A 358 -29.30 -1.45 11.27
C TRP A 358 -29.24 -2.48 12.40
N GLY A 359 -28.68 -2.08 13.54
CA GLY A 359 -28.56 -2.95 14.72
C GLY A 359 -29.90 -3.24 15.40
N GLU A 360 -30.93 -2.45 15.11
CA GLU A 360 -32.29 -2.59 15.64
C GLU A 360 -33.24 -3.27 14.65
N GLY A 361 -32.81 -3.48 13.39
CA GLY A 361 -33.47 -4.34 12.41
C GLY A 361 -33.79 -3.69 11.06
N ASP A 362 -33.42 -2.42 10.82
CA ASP A 362 -33.61 -1.71 9.54
C ASP A 362 -32.61 -2.20 8.47
N TRP A 363 -32.78 -3.44 8.01
CA TRP A 363 -31.89 -4.05 7.03
C TRP A 363 -32.20 -3.58 5.61
N ASN A 364 -33.41 -3.11 5.34
CA ASN A 364 -33.78 -2.55 4.04
C ASN A 364 -33.43 -1.05 3.90
N GLY A 365 -33.15 -0.34 5.01
CA GLY A 365 -32.74 1.06 5.06
C GLY A 365 -33.89 2.08 4.97
N ASP A 366 -35.15 1.67 5.19
CA ASP A 366 -36.31 2.56 5.13
C ASP A 366 -36.63 3.25 6.47
N GLY A 367 -35.99 2.82 7.56
CA GLY A 367 -36.07 3.41 8.90
C GLY A 367 -36.98 2.68 9.87
N ASP A 368 -37.64 1.60 9.44
CA ASP A 368 -38.60 0.85 10.24
C ASP A 368 -38.19 -0.62 10.29
N PHE A 369 -38.23 -1.27 11.46
CA PHE A 369 -38.05 -2.73 11.52
C PHE A 369 -39.39 -3.45 11.35
N ASP A 370 -39.65 -4.00 10.16
CA ASP A 370 -40.87 -4.71 9.85
C ASP A 370 -40.68 -5.98 9.00
N SER A 371 -41.77 -6.58 8.54
CA SER A 371 -41.69 -7.80 7.73
C SER A 371 -40.92 -7.65 6.40
N SER A 372 -40.72 -6.44 5.91
CA SER A 372 -39.97 -6.15 4.68
C SER A 372 -38.45 -6.24 4.88
N ASP A 373 -37.91 -5.98 6.08
CA ASP A 373 -36.50 -6.24 6.40
C ASP A 373 -36.16 -7.72 6.35
N PHE A 374 -37.10 -8.57 6.82
CA PHE A 374 -36.94 -10.01 6.65
C PHE A 374 -36.90 -10.38 5.17
N VAL A 375 -37.72 -9.74 4.32
CA VAL A 375 -37.65 -9.97 2.87
C VAL A 375 -36.28 -9.58 2.34
N ALA A 376 -35.76 -8.40 2.70
CA ALA A 376 -34.43 -7.95 2.29
C ALA A 376 -33.33 -8.94 2.73
N ALA A 377 -33.23 -9.23 4.02
CA ALA A 377 -32.21 -10.13 4.58
C ALA A 377 -32.31 -11.56 4.04
N PHE A 378 -33.50 -12.17 4.01
CA PHE A 378 -33.63 -13.54 3.49
C PHE A 378 -33.46 -13.64 1.98
N SER A 379 -33.80 -12.60 1.22
CA SER A 379 -33.55 -12.59 -0.22
C SER A 379 -32.06 -12.55 -0.56
N SER A 380 -31.22 -11.99 0.32
CA SER A 380 -29.75 -12.00 0.18
C SER A 380 -29.14 -13.40 0.35
N GLY A 381 -29.83 -14.31 1.05
CA GLY A 381 -29.46 -15.73 1.16
C GLY A 381 -28.36 -16.07 2.19
N GLY A 382 -28.00 -15.14 3.08
CA GLY A 382 -26.94 -15.31 4.08
C GLY A 382 -27.29 -16.13 5.34
N TYR A 383 -28.58 -16.37 5.60
CA TYR A 383 -29.03 -16.95 6.88
C TYR A 383 -28.47 -18.38 7.11
N GLU A 384 -27.86 -18.59 8.27
CA GLU A 384 -27.28 -19.87 8.73
C GLU A 384 -26.23 -20.44 7.74
N LYS A 385 -25.51 -19.55 7.04
CA LYS A 385 -24.37 -19.92 6.18
C LYS A 385 -23.04 -20.00 6.92
N GLY A 386 -23.00 -19.54 8.17
CA GLY A 386 -21.77 -19.35 8.94
C GLY A 386 -21.04 -18.08 8.52
N THR A 387 -19.83 -17.86 9.06
CA THR A 387 -19.02 -16.66 8.80
C THR A 387 -18.83 -16.47 7.31
N ARG A 388 -19.12 -15.27 6.82
CA ARG A 388 -18.85 -14.92 5.43
C ARG A 388 -17.36 -15.15 5.19
N PRO A 389 -16.97 -16.07 4.31
CA PRO A 389 -15.55 -16.25 4.02
C PRO A 389 -15.00 -14.92 3.51
N ALA A 390 -13.81 -14.54 3.97
CA ALA A 390 -13.08 -13.43 3.38
C ALA A 390 -13.09 -13.59 1.85
N ALA A 391 -13.34 -12.51 1.12
CA ALA A 391 -13.51 -12.53 -0.33
C ALA A 391 -12.35 -13.29 -0.99
N VAL A 392 -12.63 -14.48 -1.53
CA VAL A 392 -11.63 -15.27 -2.27
C VAL A 392 -11.74 -14.83 -3.72
N VAL A 393 -10.80 -13.99 -4.16
CA VAL A 393 -10.77 -13.45 -5.53
C VAL A 393 -10.56 -14.59 -6.54
N PRO A 394 -11.45 -14.77 -7.54
CA PRO A 394 -11.21 -15.68 -8.66
C PRO A 394 -10.35 -15.01 -9.73
N GLU A 395 -9.26 -15.68 -10.17
CA GLU A 395 -8.37 -15.16 -11.22
C GLU A 395 -9.12 -14.69 -12.49
N PRO A 396 -8.70 -13.59 -13.14
CA PRO A 396 -9.16 -13.26 -14.47
C PRO A 396 -8.78 -14.40 -15.41
N THR A 397 -9.77 -15.13 -15.92
CA THR A 397 -9.55 -16.22 -16.87
C THR A 397 -9.09 -15.65 -18.22
N LEU A 398 -7.77 -15.52 -18.38
CA LEU A 398 -7.06 -15.07 -19.58
C LEU A 398 -7.11 -16.10 -20.74
N SER A 399 -8.24 -16.76 -20.96
CA SER A 399 -8.35 -17.95 -21.81
C SER A 399 -9.03 -17.75 -23.18
N TYR A 400 -9.35 -16.52 -23.61
CA TYR A 400 -9.98 -16.29 -24.93
C TYR A 400 -9.18 -15.52 -25.98
N TRP A 401 -8.00 -14.97 -25.68
CA TRP A 401 -7.27 -14.13 -26.67
C TRP A 401 -6.16 -14.82 -27.47
N ILE A 402 -5.75 -16.06 -27.14
CA ILE A 402 -4.62 -16.71 -27.85
C ILE A 402 -5.02 -17.45 -29.14
N VAL A 403 -6.31 -17.65 -29.44
CA VAL A 403 -6.71 -18.33 -30.71
C VAL A 403 -6.85 -17.36 -31.90
N GLY A 404 -6.88 -16.04 -31.67
CA GLY A 404 -7.06 -15.03 -32.73
C GLY A 404 -5.81 -14.69 -33.54
N LEU A 405 -4.60 -14.79 -32.97
CA LEU A 405 -3.37 -14.27 -33.57
C LEU A 405 -2.55 -15.30 -34.37
N SER A 406 -2.87 -16.59 -34.30
CA SER A 406 -2.15 -17.65 -35.04
C SER A 406 -2.54 -17.76 -36.52
N LEU A 407 -3.59 -17.05 -36.97
CA LEU A 407 -4.08 -17.10 -38.36
C LEU A 407 -3.65 -15.89 -39.22
N VAL A 408 -3.07 -14.83 -38.63
CA VAL A 408 -2.66 -13.63 -39.37
C VAL A 408 -1.18 -13.68 -39.81
N THR A 409 -0.33 -14.48 -39.17
CA THR A 409 1.10 -14.59 -39.53
C THR A 409 1.39 -15.58 -40.68
N LEU A 410 0.43 -16.41 -41.10
CA LEU A 410 0.60 -17.34 -42.23
C LEU A 410 0.22 -16.76 -43.60
N SER A 411 -0.43 -15.60 -43.67
CA SER A 411 -0.87 -14.99 -44.94
C SER A 411 0.12 -13.99 -45.55
N LEU A 412 1.17 -13.57 -44.82
CA LEU A 412 2.13 -12.57 -45.30
C LEU A 412 3.47 -13.13 -45.83
N ARG A 413 3.68 -14.46 -45.84
CA ARG A 413 4.95 -15.08 -46.30
C ARG A 413 4.97 -15.61 -47.73
N ARG A 414 4.10 -15.12 -48.63
CA ARG A 414 4.18 -15.42 -50.07
C ARG A 414 4.04 -14.17 -50.93
N LYS A 415 5.18 -13.49 -51.18
CA LYS A 415 5.56 -12.90 -52.49
C LYS A 415 6.89 -12.15 -52.37
N SER A 416 7.98 -12.82 -52.69
CA SER A 416 9.11 -12.15 -53.36
C SER A 416 9.81 -13.19 -54.25
N VAL A 417 9.50 -13.13 -55.54
CA VAL A 417 10.20 -13.86 -56.61
C VAL A 417 10.46 -12.84 -57.72
N ARG A 418 11.69 -12.92 -58.27
CA ARG A 418 12.32 -12.23 -59.42
C ARG A 418 13.20 -11.02 -59.08
N SER A 419 14.38 -10.85 -59.70
CA SER A 419 14.96 -11.48 -60.90
C SER A 419 16.49 -11.34 -60.95
N GLU A 420 17.18 -12.39 -61.39
CA GLU A 420 18.61 -12.37 -61.76
C GLU A 420 18.87 -11.55 -63.05
N PRO A 421 20.05 -10.91 -63.20
CA PRO A 421 20.44 -10.26 -64.44
C PRO A 421 21.12 -11.24 -65.43
N LYS A 422 20.78 -11.10 -66.72
CA LYS A 422 21.35 -11.83 -67.87
C LYS A 422 22.82 -11.45 -68.15
N PRO A 423 23.61 -12.34 -68.76
CA PRO A 423 25.00 -12.07 -69.11
C PRO A 423 25.11 -11.34 -70.46
N THR A 424 26.06 -10.42 -70.56
CA THR A 424 26.53 -9.88 -71.84
C THR A 424 27.88 -10.50 -72.21
N LYS A 425 28.00 -10.76 -73.52
CA LYS A 425 29.04 -11.50 -74.23
C LYS A 425 30.44 -10.92 -74.11
#